data_AF-A0A377CWS0-F1
#
_entry.id   AF-A0A377CWS0-F1
#
_cell.length_a   1.000
_cell.length_b   1.000
_cell.length_c   1.000
_cell.angle_alpha   90.00
_cell.angle_beta   90.00
_cell.angle_gamma   90.00
#
_symmetry.space_group_name_H-M   'P 1'
#
loop_
_entity.id
_entity.type
_entity.pdbx_description
1 polymer ?
#
loop_
_entity_poly.entity_id
_entity_poly.type
_entity_poly.pdbx_seq_one_letter_code
_entity_poly.pdbx_strand_id
1 'polypeptide(L)' 'MRLPIFLDTDPGIDDAVAIGRRDFAPELDLQLMTTVAGNVLG' A
#
# COMPACT_ATOMS: atom_id res chain seq x y z
N MET A 1 2.03 7.67 18.61
CA MET A 1 2.62 8.47 17.52
C MET A 1 2.38 7.72 16.23
N ARG A 2 2.06 8.40 15.13
CA ARG A 2 1.81 7.75 13.83
C ARG A 2 3.11 7.74 13.03
N LEU A 3 3.52 6.59 12.52
CA LEU A 3 4.72 6.41 11.71
C LEU A 3 4.41 6.82 10.27
N PRO A 4 5.00 7.90 9.75
CA PRO A 4 4.86 8.25 8.34
C PRO A 4 5.56 7.19 7.47
N ILE A 5 4.84 6.67 6.48
CA ILE A 5 5.34 5.67 5.54
C ILE A 5 5.04 6.07 4.10
N PHE A 6 5.90 5.62 3.18
CA PHE A 6 5.67 5.64 1.73
C PHE A 6 5.55 4.20 1.24
N LEU A 7 4.60 3.93 0.33
CA LEU A 7 4.34 2.61 -0.23
C LEU A 7 4.58 2.63 -1.74
N ASP A 8 5.53 1.83 -2.21
CA ASP A 8 5.75 1.56 -3.63
C ASP A 8 5.36 0.10 -3.91
N THR A 9 4.41 -0.14 -4.81
CA THR A 9 3.80 -1.46 -5.05
C THR A 9 3.42 -1.64 -6.53
N ASP A 10 3.40 -2.87 -7.04
CA ASP A 10 2.82 -3.24 -8.33
C ASP A 10 1.40 -3.77 -8.16
N PRO A 11 0.35 -2.92 -8.20
CA PRO A 11 -0.94 -3.23 -7.60
C PRO A 11 -1.60 -4.48 -8.20
N GLY A 12 -1.45 -5.61 -7.51
CA GLY A 12 -2.15 -6.87 -7.74
C GLY A 12 -3.26 -7.11 -6.71
N ILE A 13 -3.85 -8.31 -6.75
CA ILE A 13 -4.91 -8.70 -5.79
C ILE A 13 -4.38 -8.64 -4.34
N ASP A 14 -3.13 -9.03 -4.12
CA ASP A 14 -2.53 -9.07 -2.78
C ASP A 14 -2.29 -7.66 -2.21
N ASP A 15 -1.96 -6.67 -3.05
CA ASP A 15 -1.74 -5.28 -2.64
C ASP A 15 -3.05 -4.58 -2.27
N ALA A 16 -4.14 -4.87 -3.00
CA ALA A 16 -5.47 -4.35 -2.67
C ALA A 16 -5.93 -4.83 -1.27
N VAL A 17 -5.59 -6.07 -0.90
CA VAL A 17 -5.86 -6.62 0.43
C VAL A 17 -5.00 -5.95 1.50
N ALA A 18 -3.73 -5.67 1.21
CA ALA A 18 -2.84 -4.95 2.14
C ALA A 18 -3.31 -3.50 2.38
N ILE A 19 -3.70 -2.79 1.30
CA ILE A 19 -4.27 -1.43 1.38
C ILE A 19 -5.59 -1.44 2.16
N GLY A 20 -6.49 -2.38 1.87
CA GLY A 20 -7.76 -2.51 2.59
C GLY A 20 -7.61 -2.86 4.07
N ARG A 21 -6.51 -3.52 4.45
CA ARG A 21 -6.17 -3.82 5.85
C ARG A 21 -5.52 -2.66 6.60
N ARG A 22 -5.20 -1.54 5.93
CA ARG A 22 -4.67 -0.33 6.58
C ARG A 22 -5.54 0.15 7.75
N ASP A 23 -6.85 -0.04 7.65
CA ASP A 23 -7.80 0.34 8.71
C ASP A 23 -7.50 -0.36 10.05
N PHE A 24 -6.76 -1.48 10.02
CA PHE A 24 -6.31 -2.21 11.21
C PHE A 24 -4.90 -1.84 11.70
N ALA A 25 -4.21 -0.90 11.04
CA ALA A 25 -2.90 -0.39 11.40
C ALA A 25 -2.93 1.15 11.65
N PRO A 26 -3.67 1.63 12.67
CA PRO A 26 -3.82 3.06 12.95
C PRO A 26 -2.51 3.78 13.30
N GLU A 27 -1.48 3.03 13.70
CA GLU A 27 -0.12 3.51 13.94
C GLU A 27 0.62 3.89 12.65
N LEU A 28 0.16 3.45 11.48
CA LEU A 28 0.77 3.79 10.19
C LEU A 28 0.06 4.98 9.53
N ASP A 29 0.86 5.95 9.09
CA ASP A 29 0.41 7.12 8.36
C ASP A 29 0.93 7.05 6.92
N LEU A 30 0.13 6.50 6.02
CA LEU A 30 0.48 6.42 4.60
C LEU A 30 0.37 7.82 3.97
N GLN A 31 1.52 8.41 3.68
CA GLN A 31 1.64 9.78 3.17
C GLN A 31 1.68 9.83 1.64
N LEU A 32 2.25 8.80 1.01
CA LEU A 32 2.40 8.69 -0.45
C LEU A 32 2.34 7.22 -0.86
N MET A 33 1.62 6.94 -1.95
CA MET A 33 1.63 5.65 -2.61
C MET A 33 2.02 5.84 -4.09
N THR A 34 3.03 5.11 -4.54
CA THR A 34 3.45 5.04 -5.94
C THR A 34 3.20 3.63 -6.47
N THR A 35 2.96 3.55 -7.77
CA THR A 35 2.80 2.26 -8.45
C THR A 35 3.95 2.03 -9.39
N VAL A 36 4.52 0.83 -9.36
CA VAL A 36 5.47 0.35 -10.36
C VAL A 36 4.79 -0.67 -11.27
N ALA A 37 5.21 -0.75 -12.54
CA ALA A 37 4.75 -1.82 -13.42
C ALA A 37 5.36 -3.15 -12.94
N GLY A 38 4.51 -4.09 -12.49
CA GLY A 38 4.88 -5.43 -12.08
C GLY A 38 3.89 -6.49 -12.58
N ASN A 39 3.59 -7.54 -11.81
CA ASN A 39 2.98 -8.82 -12.28
C ASN A 39 1.59 -8.75 -12.94
N VAL A 40 0.98 -7.56 -13.03
CA VAL A 40 -0.27 -7.35 -13.77
C VAL A 40 0.05 -7.33 -15.26
N LEU A 41 -0.11 -8.49 -15.92
CA LEU A 41 -0.26 -8.53 -17.37
C LEU A 41 -1.57 -7.81 -17.71
N GLY A 42 -1.46 -6.78 -18.57
CA GLY A 42 -2.59 -5.94 -18.99
C GLY A 42 -3.73 -6.68 -19.67
#